data_AF-A0A8T0ELA3-F1
#
_entry.id   AF-A0A8T0ELA3-F1
#
_cell.length_a   1.000
_cell.length_b   1.000
_cell.length_c   1.000
_cell.angle_alpha   90.00
_cell.angle_beta   90.00
_cell.angle_gamma   90.00
#
_symmetry.space_group_name_H-M   'P 1'
#
loop_
_entity.id
_entity.type
_entity.pdbx_description
1 polymer ?
#
loop_
_entity_poly.entity_id
_entity_poly.type
_entity_poly.pdbx_seq_one_letter_code
_entity_poly.pdbx_strand_id
1 'polypeptide(L)'
;MVWNDGGGIITFKRVYLTSEHLDSKVFFSEARVALSIKFFVPEIEKLKRMIHEEELITKQWSLQLEELNKRLRTEIAEKEDILIVNITDTYRSLPAKLLKFYQWLYFNHEFSYILKTDDDSLINIDQLLQKLLEDSQFDPTKAWIWSRFRKNWPVNYIGKWADYDYQSPYYPTFPCGAAYVISQKIALWLISNAELLYTYQGEDVSMGIWLSAINTNFIEDDHFECNRECKPQSYNRAQLSPNEIQEIWSSFEKCQNLCSCK
;
A
#
# COMPACT_ATOMS: atom_id res chain seq x y z
N MET A 1 -40.02 2.72 2.66
CA MET A 1 -38.64 2.23 2.47
C MET A 1 -37.72 3.20 3.18
N VAL A 2 -37.05 2.72 4.22
CA VAL A 2 -36.16 3.53 5.06
C VAL A 2 -34.86 3.71 4.28
N TRP A 3 -34.61 4.92 3.79
CA TRP A 3 -33.43 5.27 2.99
C TRP A 3 -32.16 5.48 3.84
N ASN A 4 -32.32 5.46 5.16
CA ASN A 4 -31.28 5.73 6.14
C ASN A 4 -31.56 4.83 7.35
N ASP A 5 -30.80 3.76 7.50
CA ASP A 5 -30.83 2.89 8.68
C ASP A 5 -29.99 3.43 9.86
N GLY A 6 -29.54 4.68 9.76
CA GLY A 6 -28.71 5.34 10.76
C GLY A 6 -27.20 5.18 10.52
N GLY A 7 -26.78 4.45 9.48
CA GLY A 7 -25.36 4.20 9.19
C GLY A 7 -24.64 5.26 8.35
N GLY A 8 -25.33 6.30 7.86
CA GLY A 8 -24.72 7.34 7.01
C GLY A 8 -24.34 6.90 5.59
N ILE A 9 -24.68 5.67 5.20
CA ILE A 9 -24.42 5.12 3.86
C ILE A 9 -25.74 5.03 3.08
N ILE A 10 -25.78 5.67 1.91
CA ILE A 10 -26.90 5.53 0.97
C ILE A 10 -26.68 4.23 0.18
N THR A 11 -27.47 3.20 0.48
CA THR A 11 -27.43 1.92 -0.26
C THR A 11 -28.47 1.90 -1.38
N PHE A 12 -28.04 1.84 -2.64
CA PHE A 12 -28.95 1.62 -3.77
C PHE A 12 -29.27 0.13 -3.88
N LYS A 13 -30.53 -0.26 -3.61
CA LYS A 13 -30.94 -1.68 -3.62
C LYS A 13 -31.01 -2.31 -5.01
N ARG A 14 -31.15 -1.51 -6.09
CA ARG A 14 -31.05 -1.94 -7.49
C ARG A 14 -31.28 -0.75 -8.43
N VAL A 15 -30.59 -0.75 -9.57
CA VAL A 15 -30.99 0.06 -10.73
C VAL A 15 -31.86 -0.83 -11.62
N TYR A 16 -33.15 -0.51 -11.73
CA TYR A 16 -34.07 -1.25 -12.60
C TYR A 16 -33.94 -0.73 -14.04
N LEU A 17 -33.83 -1.65 -14.99
CA LEU A 17 -33.63 -1.34 -16.41
C LEU A 17 -34.85 -0.66 -17.06
N THR A 18 -36.05 -0.84 -16.49
CA THR A 18 -37.31 -0.30 -17.02
C THR A 18 -38.15 0.31 -15.90
N SER A 19 -38.93 1.33 -16.24
CA SER A 19 -39.89 1.99 -15.35
C SER A 19 -41.08 1.09 -14.95
N GLU A 20 -41.18 -0.10 -15.53
CA GLU A 20 -42.29 -1.04 -15.37
C GLU A 20 -42.04 -2.10 -14.28
N HIS A 21 -40.86 -2.11 -13.65
CA HIS A 21 -40.60 -3.02 -12.53
C HIS A 21 -41.57 -2.73 -11.36
N LEU A 22 -42.04 -3.77 -10.66
CA LEU A 22 -43.04 -3.64 -9.57
C LEU A 22 -42.65 -2.65 -8.46
N ASP A 23 -41.34 -2.51 -8.22
CA ASP A 23 -40.76 -1.57 -7.24
C ASP A 23 -40.47 -0.16 -7.81
N SER A 24 -40.62 0.05 -9.12
CA SER A 24 -40.42 1.34 -9.77
C SER A 24 -41.53 2.31 -9.36
N LYS A 25 -41.15 3.47 -8.83
CA LYS A 25 -42.08 4.56 -8.49
C LYS A 25 -42.25 5.47 -9.70
N VAL A 26 -43.48 5.61 -10.18
CA VAL A 26 -43.82 6.58 -11.23
C VAL A 26 -43.54 7.99 -10.70
N PHE A 27 -42.78 8.78 -11.47
CA PHE A 27 -42.52 10.18 -11.15
C PHE A 27 -43.72 11.04 -11.55
N PHE A 28 -44.18 11.91 -10.64
CA PHE A 28 -45.28 12.86 -10.89
C PHE A 28 -44.73 14.27 -11.02
N SER A 29 -45.29 15.09 -11.91
CA SER A 29 -44.87 16.48 -12.14
C SER A 29 -44.94 17.36 -10.90
N GLU A 30 -45.83 17.05 -9.95
CA GLU A 30 -45.95 17.80 -8.70
C GLU A 30 -44.99 17.30 -7.60
N ALA A 31 -44.27 16.21 -7.84
CA ALA A 31 -43.37 15.63 -6.86
C ALA A 31 -42.13 16.52 -6.66
N ARG A 32 -41.88 16.91 -5.40
CA ARG A 32 -40.65 17.61 -5.02
C ARG A 32 -39.53 16.59 -4.85
N VAL A 33 -38.59 16.56 -5.78
CA VAL A 33 -37.37 15.74 -5.69
C VAL A 33 -36.42 16.40 -4.70
N ALA A 34 -36.16 15.72 -3.57
CA ALA A 34 -35.20 16.22 -2.57
C ALA A 34 -33.74 16.05 -3.01
N LEU A 35 -33.44 15.03 -3.82
CA LEU A 35 -32.10 14.72 -4.33
C LEU A 35 -32.22 13.99 -5.68
N SER A 36 -31.49 14.45 -6.69
CA SER A 36 -31.34 13.74 -7.97
C SER A 36 -29.88 13.35 -8.15
N ILE A 37 -29.61 12.05 -8.31
CA ILE A 37 -28.27 11.55 -8.65
C ILE A 37 -28.29 11.16 -10.13
N LYS A 38 -27.49 11.86 -10.92
CA LYS A 38 -27.27 11.54 -12.33
C LYS A 38 -25.86 11.01 -12.46
N PHE A 39 -25.72 9.78 -12.95
CA PHE A 39 -24.42 9.23 -13.33
C PHE A 39 -24.38 9.03 -14.84
N PHE A 40 -23.19 9.18 -15.39
CA PHE A 40 -22.90 8.97 -16.80
C PHE A 40 -22.01 7.73 -16.89
N VAL A 41 -22.40 6.77 -17.73
CA VAL A 41 -21.58 5.59 -18.03
C VAL A 41 -20.91 5.85 -19.37
N PRO A 42 -19.65 6.31 -19.40
CA PRO A 42 -18.97 6.71 -20.64
C PRO A 42 -18.82 5.55 -21.63
N GLU A 43 -18.68 4.32 -21.15
CA GLU A 43 -18.44 3.13 -21.97
C GLU A 43 -19.60 2.11 -21.89
N ILE A 44 -20.83 2.54 -22.15
CA ILE A 44 -22.03 1.68 -22.00
C ILE A 44 -21.94 0.37 -22.80
N GLU A 45 -21.34 0.39 -24.00
CA GLU A 45 -21.18 -0.81 -24.83
C GLU A 45 -20.13 -1.79 -24.27
N LYS A 46 -19.12 -1.29 -23.55
CA LYS A 46 -18.17 -2.14 -22.82
C LYS A 46 -18.86 -2.77 -21.61
N LEU A 47 -19.66 -2.00 -20.87
CA LEU A 47 -20.42 -2.52 -19.73
C LEU A 47 -21.41 -3.61 -20.18
N LYS A 48 -22.14 -3.39 -21.27
CA LYS A 48 -23.05 -4.40 -21.84
C LYS A 48 -22.32 -5.69 -22.21
N ARG A 49 -21.15 -5.59 -22.84
CA ARG A 49 -20.30 -6.76 -23.14
C ARG A 49 -19.86 -7.48 -21.87
N MET A 50 -19.36 -6.75 -20.87
CA MET A 50 -18.95 -7.33 -19.59
C MET A 50 -20.11 -8.05 -18.88
N ILE A 51 -21.33 -7.52 -18.93
CA ILE A 51 -22.52 -8.17 -18.36
C ILE A 51 -22.88 -9.43 -19.16
N HIS A 52 -22.85 -9.37 -20.50
CA HIS A 52 -23.19 -10.52 -21.34
C HIS A 52 -22.16 -11.64 -21.24
N GLU A 53 -20.89 -11.28 -21.10
CA GLU A 53 -19.75 -12.19 -21.02
C GLU A 53 -19.35 -12.51 -19.57
N GLU A 54 -20.13 -12.09 -18.57
CA GLU A 54 -19.77 -12.18 -17.14
C GLU A 54 -19.36 -13.60 -16.74
N GLU A 55 -20.15 -14.61 -17.13
CA GLU A 55 -19.86 -16.00 -16.83
C GLU A 55 -18.56 -16.48 -17.49
N LEU A 56 -18.33 -16.08 -18.76
CA LEU A 56 -17.13 -16.43 -19.51
C LEU A 56 -15.89 -15.77 -18.90
N ILE A 57 -15.95 -14.48 -18.61
CA ILE A 57 -14.87 -13.70 -17.99
C ILE A 57 -14.55 -14.27 -16.61
N THR A 58 -15.56 -14.56 -15.79
CA THR A 58 -15.39 -15.15 -14.46
C THR A 58 -14.72 -16.52 -14.54
N LYS A 59 -15.12 -17.35 -15.51
CA LYS A 59 -14.49 -18.64 -15.75
C LYS A 59 -13.03 -18.50 -16.20
N GLN A 60 -12.75 -17.60 -17.14
CA GLN A 60 -11.38 -17.33 -17.60
C GLN A 60 -10.49 -16.81 -16.45
N TRP A 61 -11.01 -15.88 -15.64
CA TRP A 61 -10.33 -15.36 -14.47
C TRP A 61 -10.04 -16.46 -13.44
N SER A 62 -11.00 -17.36 -13.20
CA SER A 62 -10.82 -18.49 -12.28
C SER A 62 -9.70 -19.43 -12.75
N LEU A 63 -9.64 -19.73 -14.06
CA LEU A 63 -8.57 -20.54 -14.64
C LEU A 63 -7.21 -19.85 -14.55
N GLN A 64 -7.16 -18.53 -14.80
CA GLN A 64 -5.93 -17.75 -14.63
C GLN A 64 -5.45 -17.73 -13.19
N LEU A 65 -6.36 -17.58 -12.23
CA LEU A 65 -6.05 -17.64 -10.81
C LEU A 65 -5.55 -19.02 -10.40
N GLU A 66 -6.14 -20.10 -10.92
CA GLU A 66 -5.68 -21.46 -10.62
C GLU A 66 -4.25 -21.69 -11.13
N GLU A 67 -3.95 -21.27 -12.35
CA GLU A 67 -2.59 -21.37 -12.91
C GLU A 67 -1.60 -20.48 -12.16
N LEU A 68 -1.98 -19.25 -11.79
CA LEU A 68 -1.16 -18.37 -10.98
C LEU A 68 -0.86 -18.99 -9.60
N ASN A 69 -1.87 -19.55 -8.94
CA ASN A 69 -1.71 -20.22 -7.65
C ASN A 69 -0.78 -21.43 -7.75
N LYS A 70 -0.85 -22.18 -8.86
CA LYS A 70 0.06 -23.30 -9.10
C LYS A 70 1.51 -22.81 -9.24
N ARG A 71 1.75 -21.77 -10.04
CA ARG A 71 3.07 -21.15 -10.21
C ARG A 71 3.62 -20.61 -8.90
N LEU A 72 2.80 -19.92 -8.11
CA LEU A 72 3.17 -19.39 -6.81
C LEU A 72 3.56 -20.51 -5.83
N ARG A 73 2.83 -21.63 -5.81
CA ARG A 73 3.18 -22.80 -4.97
C ARG A 73 4.52 -23.42 -5.37
N THR A 74 4.78 -23.51 -6.68
CA THR A 74 6.08 -23.97 -7.19
C THR A 74 7.19 -23.02 -6.74
N GLU A 75 7.01 -21.71 -6.90
CA GLU A 75 7.99 -20.70 -6.50
C GLU A 75 8.27 -20.73 -4.99
N ILE A 76 7.23 -20.81 -4.14
CA ILE A 76 7.36 -20.96 -2.69
C ILE A 76 8.25 -22.17 -2.35
N ALA A 77 8.02 -23.31 -3.01
CA ALA A 77 8.76 -24.53 -2.75
C ALA A 77 10.20 -24.51 -3.27
N GLU A 78 10.50 -23.69 -4.29
CA GLU A 78 11.82 -23.61 -4.92
C GLU A 78 12.72 -22.53 -4.31
N LYS A 79 12.14 -21.42 -3.81
CA LYS A 79 12.89 -20.23 -3.41
C LYS A 79 12.99 -20.02 -1.91
N GLU A 80 12.03 -20.54 -1.14
CA GLU A 80 11.99 -20.43 0.34
C GLU A 80 12.04 -18.97 0.86
N ASP A 81 11.66 -17.99 0.04
CA ASP A 81 11.71 -16.54 0.33
C ASP A 81 10.33 -15.86 0.30
N ILE A 82 9.25 -16.62 0.12
CA ILE A 82 7.88 -16.11 0.06
C ILE A 82 7.12 -16.47 1.34
N LEU A 83 6.64 -15.43 2.03
CA LEU A 83 5.71 -15.56 3.15
C LEU A 83 4.27 -15.27 2.70
N ILE A 84 3.38 -16.24 2.90
CA ILE A 84 1.93 -16.05 2.74
C ILE A 84 1.30 -15.76 4.09
N VAL A 85 0.66 -14.59 4.22
CA VAL A 85 -0.08 -14.18 5.41
C VAL A 85 -1.58 -14.21 5.15
N ASN A 86 -2.38 -14.51 6.18
CA ASN A 86 -3.83 -14.64 6.06
C ASN A 86 -4.52 -13.27 6.04
N ILE A 87 -4.47 -12.58 4.90
CA ILE A 87 -5.15 -11.31 4.66
C ILE A 87 -5.59 -11.20 3.20
N THR A 88 -6.69 -10.49 2.95
CA THR A 88 -7.03 -10.07 1.59
C THR A 88 -6.07 -8.95 1.18
N ASP A 89 -5.22 -9.21 0.19
CA ASP A 89 -4.20 -8.26 -0.26
C ASP A 89 -4.83 -7.15 -1.12
N THR A 90 -4.92 -5.97 -0.54
CA THR A 90 -5.44 -4.76 -1.17
C THR A 90 -4.57 -3.59 -0.73
N TYR A 91 -4.58 -2.49 -1.48
CA TYR A 91 -3.80 -1.32 -1.09
C TYR A 91 -4.15 -0.82 0.33
N ARG A 92 -5.43 -0.87 0.72
CA ARG A 92 -5.89 -0.44 2.05
C ARG A 92 -5.47 -1.38 3.18
N SER A 93 -5.23 -2.65 2.87
CA SER A 93 -4.83 -3.67 3.85
C SER A 93 -3.31 -3.83 3.97
N LEU A 94 -2.51 -3.08 3.19
CA LEU A 94 -1.05 -3.07 3.30
C LEU A 94 -0.54 -2.83 4.74
N PRO A 95 -1.10 -1.91 5.55
CA PRO A 95 -0.64 -1.73 6.92
C PRO A 95 -0.83 -2.99 7.77
N ALA A 96 -1.96 -3.69 7.64
CA ALA A 96 -2.19 -4.96 8.32
C ALA A 96 -1.29 -6.08 7.79
N LYS A 97 -1.03 -6.13 6.48
CA LYS A 97 -0.05 -7.05 5.87
C LYS A 97 1.34 -6.84 6.48
N LEU A 98 1.77 -5.58 6.66
CA LEU A 98 3.03 -5.23 7.30
C LEU A 98 3.10 -5.70 8.76
N LEU A 99 2.05 -5.45 9.55
CA LEU A 99 2.00 -5.90 10.95
C LEU A 99 2.05 -7.43 11.06
N LYS A 100 1.37 -8.17 10.15
CA LYS A 100 1.45 -9.63 10.09
C LYS A 100 2.87 -10.12 9.75
N PHE A 101 3.55 -9.43 8.84
CA PHE A 101 4.97 -9.71 8.53
C PHE A 101 5.86 -9.50 9.76
N TYR A 102 5.71 -8.40 10.50
CA TYR A 102 6.50 -8.16 11.72
C TYR A 102 6.23 -9.18 12.82
N GLN A 103 4.96 -9.59 13.01
CA GLN A 103 4.61 -10.67 13.92
C GLN A 103 5.33 -11.96 13.54
N TRP A 104 5.28 -12.34 12.26
CA TRP A 104 6.00 -13.52 11.77
C TRP A 104 7.52 -13.40 11.97
N LEU A 105 8.12 -12.26 11.63
CA LEU A 105 9.55 -12.03 11.78
C LEU A 105 10.00 -12.23 13.23
N TYR A 106 9.25 -11.69 14.19
CA TYR A 106 9.56 -11.81 15.62
C TYR A 106 9.58 -13.25 16.14
N PHE A 107 8.68 -14.10 15.66
CA PHE A 107 8.62 -15.50 16.12
C PHE A 107 9.64 -16.41 15.41
N ASN A 108 10.19 -15.99 14.26
CA ASN A 108 11.01 -16.86 13.42
C ASN A 108 12.47 -16.40 13.28
N HIS A 109 12.78 -15.14 13.57
CA HIS A 109 14.10 -14.57 13.35
C HIS A 109 14.52 -13.59 14.45
N GLU A 110 15.82 -13.59 14.75
CA GLU A 110 16.46 -12.50 15.48
C GLU A 110 16.91 -11.42 14.50
N PHE A 111 16.63 -10.15 14.80
CA PHE A 111 16.95 -9.03 13.93
C PHE A 111 17.27 -7.78 14.74
N SER A 112 18.20 -6.95 14.25
CA SER A 112 18.51 -5.63 14.83
C SER A 112 17.73 -4.50 14.15
N TYR A 113 17.47 -4.65 12.85
CA TYR A 113 16.83 -3.66 12.00
C TYR A 113 15.91 -4.36 11.00
N ILE A 114 14.92 -3.63 10.48
CA ILE A 114 14.08 -4.09 9.37
C ILE A 114 14.12 -3.02 8.28
N LEU A 115 14.55 -3.42 7.08
CA LEU A 115 14.37 -2.64 5.86
C LEU A 115 13.06 -3.07 5.20
N LYS A 116 12.14 -2.12 4.98
CA LYS A 116 10.97 -2.32 4.12
C LYS A 116 11.23 -1.65 2.77
N THR A 117 10.83 -2.31 1.69
CA THR A 117 10.82 -1.77 0.32
C THR A 117 9.64 -2.33 -0.46
N ASP A 118 9.25 -1.66 -1.53
CA ASP A 118 8.28 -2.15 -2.51
C ASP A 118 8.97 -3.05 -3.57
N ASP A 119 8.18 -3.86 -4.29
CA ASP A 119 8.65 -4.79 -5.33
C ASP A 119 9.03 -4.09 -6.65
N ASP A 120 8.68 -2.81 -6.79
CA ASP A 120 9.04 -1.92 -7.88
C ASP A 120 10.24 -1.01 -7.54
N SER A 121 11.02 -1.39 -6.53
CA SER A 121 12.13 -0.59 -6.01
C SER A 121 13.43 -1.39 -5.92
N LEU A 122 14.53 -0.78 -6.34
CA LEU A 122 15.88 -1.34 -6.24
C LEU A 122 16.67 -0.62 -5.14
N ILE A 123 17.34 -1.40 -4.27
CA ILE A 123 18.06 -0.90 -3.08
C ILE A 123 19.55 -1.21 -3.17
N ASN A 124 20.40 -0.24 -2.81
CA ASN A 124 21.82 -0.44 -2.55
C ASN A 124 22.02 -0.92 -1.11
N ILE A 125 21.86 -2.22 -0.91
CA ILE A 125 21.89 -2.85 0.42
C ILE A 125 23.26 -2.68 1.09
N ASP A 126 24.36 -2.80 0.34
CA ASP A 126 25.72 -2.69 0.88
C ASP A 126 25.97 -1.33 1.52
N GLN A 127 25.54 -0.26 0.83
CA GLN A 127 25.70 1.10 1.34
C GLN A 127 24.83 1.38 2.57
N LEU A 128 23.61 0.83 2.62
CA LEU A 128 22.73 0.93 3.79
C LEU A 128 23.33 0.16 4.98
N LEU A 129 23.79 -1.07 4.76
CA LEU A 129 24.40 -1.90 5.80
C LEU A 129 25.67 -1.27 6.36
N GLN A 130 26.54 -0.74 5.49
CA GLN A 130 27.75 -0.04 5.92
C GLN A 130 27.39 1.10 6.90
N LYS A 131 26.41 1.93 6.54
CA LYS A 131 26.00 3.06 7.38
C LYS A 131 25.34 2.62 8.70
N LEU A 132 24.51 1.57 8.67
CA LEU A 132 23.91 0.98 9.87
C LEU A 132 24.94 0.42 10.86
N LEU A 133 26.08 -0.07 10.36
CA LEU A 133 27.14 -0.66 11.18
C LEU A 133 28.15 0.36 11.70
N GLU A 134 28.43 1.42 10.93
CA GLU A 134 29.43 2.43 11.27
C GLU A 134 28.90 3.55 12.17
N ASP A 135 27.62 3.92 12.03
CA ASP A 135 27.05 5.07 12.72
C ASP A 135 26.31 4.68 14.01
N SER A 136 26.88 5.10 15.14
CA SER A 136 26.35 4.87 16.49
C SER A 136 24.92 5.41 16.74
N GLN A 137 24.40 6.27 15.86
CA GLN A 137 23.02 6.75 15.99
C GLN A 137 21.98 5.63 15.75
N PHE A 138 22.34 4.59 14.99
CA PHE A 138 21.48 3.45 14.65
C PHE A 138 21.46 2.38 15.73
N ASP A 139 21.36 2.78 17.00
CA ASP A 139 21.25 1.86 18.14
C ASP A 139 19.91 1.08 18.09
N PRO A 140 19.90 -0.25 17.95
CA PRO A 140 18.67 -1.03 17.78
C PRO A 140 17.73 -0.96 19.00
N THR A 141 18.26 -0.58 20.17
CA THR A 141 17.50 -0.48 21.43
C THR A 141 16.73 0.83 21.57
N LYS A 142 17.06 1.83 20.74
CA LYS A 142 16.38 3.14 20.70
C LYS A 142 15.31 3.16 19.62
N ALA A 143 14.24 3.92 19.86
CA ALA A 143 13.15 4.05 18.90
C ALA A 143 13.52 5.06 17.81
N TRP A 144 13.94 4.56 16.66
CA TRP A 144 14.21 5.38 15.47
C TRP A 144 13.75 4.71 14.17
N ILE A 145 13.44 5.57 13.20
CA ILE A 145 13.14 5.25 11.80
C ILE A 145 14.02 6.11 10.90
N TRP A 146 14.57 5.52 9.84
CA TRP A 146 15.49 6.15 8.89
C TRP A 146 14.93 6.06 7.47
N SER A 147 14.70 7.22 6.88
CA SER A 147 14.13 7.36 5.53
C SER A 147 14.24 8.81 5.07
N ARG A 148 13.65 9.09 3.91
CA ARG A 148 13.16 10.41 3.55
C ARG A 148 11.71 10.55 3.97
N PHE A 149 11.31 11.69 4.52
CA PHE A 149 9.99 11.87 5.10
C PHE A 149 9.14 12.89 4.36
N ARG A 150 7.85 12.59 4.29
CA ARG A 150 6.82 13.56 3.92
C ARG A 150 6.35 14.28 5.17
N LYS A 151 6.27 15.60 5.10
CA LYS A 151 5.86 16.51 6.20
C LYS A 151 4.76 17.42 5.71
N ASN A 152 3.79 17.73 6.58
CA ASN A 152 2.63 18.56 6.24
C ASN A 152 1.92 18.08 4.96
N TRP A 153 1.80 16.77 4.79
CA TRP A 153 1.22 16.20 3.57
C TRP A 153 -0.31 16.24 3.65
N PRO A 154 -0.99 16.84 2.66
CA PRO A 154 -2.45 16.97 2.71
C PRO A 154 -3.12 15.61 2.55
N VAL A 155 -4.19 15.43 3.31
CA VAL A 155 -5.03 14.23 3.27
C VAL A 155 -5.93 14.33 2.04
N ASN A 156 -5.89 13.29 1.22
CA ASN A 156 -6.82 13.17 0.10
C ASN A 156 -8.10 12.52 0.60
N TYR A 157 -9.24 13.11 0.29
CA TYR A 157 -10.56 12.52 0.57
C TYR A 157 -11.24 12.00 -0.70
N ILE A 158 -10.51 11.99 -1.82
CA ILE A 158 -10.98 11.57 -3.14
C ILE A 158 -9.92 10.78 -3.90
N GLY A 159 -10.37 9.90 -4.80
CA GLY A 159 -9.50 9.10 -5.67
C GLY A 159 -8.82 7.92 -4.98
N LYS A 160 -7.81 7.36 -5.64
CA LYS A 160 -7.07 6.16 -5.18
C LYS A 160 -6.50 6.31 -3.77
N TRP A 161 -6.12 7.53 -3.40
CA TRP A 161 -5.44 7.85 -2.14
C TRP A 161 -6.40 8.38 -1.07
N ALA A 162 -7.72 8.21 -1.25
CA ALA A 162 -8.70 8.71 -0.32
C ALA A 162 -8.60 8.01 1.04
N ASP A 163 -8.39 8.78 2.10
CA ASP A 163 -8.52 8.33 3.49
C ASP A 163 -9.73 9.02 4.12
N TYR A 164 -10.79 8.24 4.34
CA TYR A 164 -12.04 8.75 4.91
C TYR A 164 -12.05 8.71 6.44
N ASP A 165 -11.10 7.99 7.03
CA ASP A 165 -11.09 7.67 8.45
C ASP A 165 -10.21 8.67 9.22
N TYR A 166 -9.21 9.24 8.53
CA TYR A 166 -8.33 10.23 9.12
C TYR A 166 -8.93 11.64 9.08
N GLN A 167 -9.08 12.27 10.25
CA GLN A 167 -9.86 13.50 10.42
C GLN A 167 -9.08 14.81 10.23
N SER A 168 -7.75 14.78 10.35
CA SER A 168 -6.93 15.98 10.21
C SER A 168 -6.72 16.33 8.73
N PRO A 169 -6.61 17.61 8.35
CA PRO A 169 -6.29 18.00 6.97
C PRO A 169 -4.88 17.58 6.53
N TYR A 170 -3.98 17.30 7.48
CA TYR A 170 -2.60 16.89 7.21
C TYR A 170 -2.22 15.66 8.04
N TYR A 171 -1.49 14.74 7.41
CA TYR A 171 -0.85 13.62 8.11
C TYR A 171 0.33 14.10 8.97
N PRO A 172 0.67 13.38 10.06
CA PRO A 172 1.94 13.59 10.75
C PRO A 172 3.12 13.25 9.82
N THR A 173 4.34 13.44 10.29
CA THR A 173 5.52 13.02 9.53
C THR A 173 5.50 11.51 9.30
N PHE A 174 5.66 11.07 8.05
CA PHE A 174 5.68 9.66 7.67
C PHE A 174 6.78 9.38 6.61
N PRO A 175 7.38 8.18 6.61
CA PRO A 175 8.44 7.84 5.66
C PRO A 175 7.89 7.78 4.24
N CYS A 176 8.75 7.91 3.24
CA CYS A 176 8.35 7.59 1.88
C CYS A 176 8.13 6.07 1.73
N GLY A 177 7.01 5.67 1.11
CA GLY A 177 6.68 4.25 0.93
C GLY A 177 7.70 3.42 0.17
N ALA A 178 8.53 4.04 -0.67
CA ALA A 178 9.56 3.34 -1.46
C ALA A 178 10.52 2.52 -0.60
N ALA A 179 11.08 3.10 0.46
CA ALA A 179 11.95 2.40 1.39
C ALA A 179 12.15 3.13 2.72
N TYR A 180 12.26 2.37 3.81
CA TYR A 180 12.73 2.87 5.10
C TYR A 180 13.28 1.74 5.97
N VAL A 181 14.11 2.12 6.95
CA VAL A 181 14.66 1.21 7.96
C VAL A 181 14.10 1.57 9.32
N ILE A 182 13.65 0.57 10.08
CA ILE A 182 13.25 0.72 11.48
C ILE A 182 14.17 -0.05 12.42
N SER A 183 14.39 0.52 13.60
CA SER A 183 15.02 -0.14 14.75
C SER A 183 14.21 -1.33 15.27
N GLN A 184 14.90 -2.29 15.92
CA GLN A 184 14.25 -3.37 16.67
C GLN A 184 13.25 -2.81 17.69
N LYS A 185 13.59 -1.72 18.39
CA LYS A 185 12.69 -1.09 19.38
C LYS A 185 11.35 -0.68 18.78
N ILE A 186 11.35 -0.06 17.59
CA ILE A 186 10.10 0.29 16.88
C ILE A 186 9.35 -0.97 16.47
N ALA A 187 10.04 -1.94 15.85
CA ALA A 187 9.40 -3.17 15.40
C ALA A 187 8.68 -3.88 16.55
N LEU A 188 9.35 -4.06 17.69
CA LEU A 188 8.77 -4.69 18.88
C LEU A 188 7.57 -3.93 19.44
N TRP A 189 7.60 -2.59 19.39
CA TRP A 189 6.45 -1.78 19.79
C TRP A 189 5.26 -1.98 18.85
N LEU A 190 5.50 -2.00 17.53
CA LEU A 190 4.45 -2.26 16.53
C LEU A 190 3.84 -3.66 16.71
N ILE A 191 4.68 -4.69 16.92
CA ILE A 191 4.24 -6.07 17.16
C ILE A 191 3.36 -6.16 18.41
N SER A 192 3.82 -5.54 19.50
CA SER A 192 3.11 -5.58 20.80
C SER A 192 1.76 -4.87 20.76
N ASN A 193 1.57 -3.94 19.82
CA ASN A 193 0.35 -3.14 19.69
C ASN A 193 -0.46 -3.48 18.42
N ALA A 194 -0.05 -4.49 17.65
CA ALA A 194 -0.59 -4.75 16.30
C ALA A 194 -2.13 -4.84 16.25
N GLU A 195 -2.76 -5.40 17.27
CA GLU A 195 -4.23 -5.55 17.35
C GLU A 195 -4.96 -4.26 17.74
N LEU A 196 -4.24 -3.25 18.25
CA LEU A 196 -4.78 -1.95 18.65
C LEU A 196 -4.57 -0.86 17.58
N LEU A 197 -3.65 -1.10 16.65
CA LEU A 197 -3.29 -0.13 15.62
C LEU A 197 -4.30 -0.15 14.47
N TYR A 198 -4.95 1.00 14.25
CA TYR A 198 -5.87 1.17 13.13
C TYR A 198 -5.12 1.24 11.80
N THR A 199 -5.67 0.62 10.75
CA THR A 199 -5.08 0.61 9.39
C THR A 199 -5.60 1.78 8.55
N TYR A 200 -4.71 2.70 8.16
CA TYR A 200 -5.04 3.87 7.34
C TYR A 200 -4.75 3.64 5.85
N GLN A 201 -5.10 4.61 5.01
CA GLN A 201 -4.86 4.51 3.56
C GLN A 201 -3.37 4.65 3.25
N GLY A 202 -2.68 3.50 3.15
CA GLY A 202 -1.25 3.42 2.89
C GLY A 202 -0.49 2.94 4.11
N GLU A 203 0.44 2.01 3.88
CA GLU A 203 1.31 1.45 4.92
C GLU A 203 2.26 2.51 5.49
N ASP A 204 2.80 3.37 4.63
CA ASP A 204 3.74 4.42 4.98
C ASP A 204 3.07 5.51 5.83
N VAL A 205 1.89 5.95 5.41
CA VAL A 205 1.02 6.87 6.17
C VAL A 205 0.66 6.26 7.53
N SER A 206 0.25 4.99 7.54
CA SER A 206 -0.07 4.29 8.80
C SER A 206 1.13 4.24 9.73
N MET A 207 2.34 3.95 9.21
CA MET A 207 3.58 3.97 9.97
C MET A 207 3.80 5.32 10.67
N GLY A 208 3.69 6.44 9.95
CA GLY A 208 3.84 7.76 10.56
C GLY A 208 2.77 8.08 11.61
N ILE A 209 1.52 7.67 11.39
CA ILE A 209 0.44 7.85 12.37
C ILE A 209 0.72 7.04 13.63
N TRP A 210 1.09 5.77 13.51
CA TRP A 210 1.38 4.92 14.67
C TRP A 210 2.57 5.45 15.47
N LEU A 211 3.64 5.86 14.78
CA LEU A 211 4.84 6.37 15.43
C LEU A 211 4.65 7.74 16.09
N SER A 212 3.58 8.47 15.76
CA SER A 212 3.21 9.72 16.45
C SER A 212 2.76 9.49 17.90
N ALA A 213 2.39 8.26 18.27
CA ALA A 213 1.99 7.90 19.63
C ALA A 213 3.18 7.71 20.59
N ILE A 214 4.42 7.71 20.08
CA ILE A 214 5.63 7.49 20.86
C ILE A 214 6.72 8.51 20.50
N ASN A 215 7.70 8.68 21.39
CA ASN A 215 8.84 9.57 21.14
C ASN A 215 9.84 8.91 20.19
N THR A 216 9.53 8.93 18.89
CA THR A 216 10.37 8.37 17.83
C THR A 216 11.40 9.38 17.33
N ASN A 217 12.64 8.93 17.16
CA ASN A 217 13.65 9.70 16.42
C ASN A 217 13.49 9.47 14.91
N PHE A 218 13.11 10.53 14.18
CA PHE A 218 13.00 10.51 12.72
C PHE A 218 14.34 10.95 12.12
N ILE A 219 15.12 9.98 11.63
CA ILE A 219 16.42 10.22 11.01
C ILE A 219 16.19 10.51 9.53
N GLU A 220 16.10 11.79 9.17
CA GLU A 220 15.92 12.24 7.78
C GLU A 220 17.21 12.05 6.96
N ASP A 221 17.08 11.45 5.77
CA ASP A 221 18.20 11.28 4.86
C ASP A 221 17.76 11.39 3.38
N ASP A 222 18.25 12.42 2.70
CA ASP A 222 17.90 12.76 1.31
C ASP A 222 18.47 11.79 0.25
N HIS A 223 19.25 10.80 0.68
CA HIS A 223 19.69 9.69 -0.18
C HIS A 223 18.58 8.65 -0.39
N PHE A 224 17.54 8.61 0.44
CA PHE A 224 16.33 7.86 0.11
C PHE A 224 15.50 8.63 -0.92
N GLU A 225 15.11 7.96 -2.01
CA GLU A 225 14.30 8.56 -3.06
C GLU A 225 12.86 8.04 -3.00
N CYS A 226 11.90 8.96 -3.05
CA CYS A 226 10.47 8.64 -2.92
C CYS A 226 9.81 8.27 -4.25
N ASN A 227 10.54 8.37 -5.36
CA ASN A 227 10.04 8.24 -6.73
C ASN A 227 11.19 7.75 -7.65
N ARG A 228 11.05 7.97 -8.96
CA ARG A 228 12.05 7.56 -9.97
C ARG A 228 13.34 8.39 -9.97
N GLU A 229 13.41 9.48 -9.20
CA GLU A 229 14.63 10.28 -9.05
C GLU A 229 15.77 9.41 -8.54
N CYS A 230 16.98 9.72 -9.00
CA CYS A 230 18.17 8.97 -8.63
C CYS A 230 19.37 9.92 -8.69
N LYS A 231 19.98 10.17 -7.53
CA LYS A 231 21.20 10.96 -7.35
C LYS A 231 22.39 10.02 -7.15
N PRO A 232 23.64 10.42 -7.46
CA PRO A 232 24.80 9.52 -7.42
C PRO A 232 25.07 8.76 -6.11
N GLN A 233 24.44 9.13 -5.00
CA GLN A 233 24.58 8.49 -3.69
C GLN A 233 23.24 7.97 -3.13
N SER A 234 22.19 7.90 -3.96
CA SER A 234 20.88 7.43 -3.54
C SER A 234 20.94 5.97 -3.11
N TYR A 235 20.27 5.65 -2.01
CA TYR A 235 20.16 4.29 -1.48
C TYR A 235 19.17 3.46 -2.28
N ASN A 236 18.23 4.09 -2.98
CA ASN A 236 17.21 3.39 -3.74
C ASN A 236 16.80 4.14 -5.02
N ARG A 237 16.12 3.39 -5.90
CA ARG A 237 15.36 3.92 -7.04
C ARG A 237 14.03 3.18 -7.12
N ALA A 238 12.93 3.91 -7.18
CA ALA A 238 11.58 3.35 -7.06
C ALA A 238 10.75 3.48 -8.35
N GLN A 239 9.57 2.85 -8.36
CA GLN A 239 8.58 2.90 -9.46
C GLN A 239 9.14 2.36 -10.78
N LEU A 240 9.90 1.28 -10.70
CA LEU A 240 10.57 0.62 -11.81
C LEU A 240 9.74 -0.54 -12.33
N SER A 241 9.74 -0.75 -13.65
CA SER A 241 9.25 -1.98 -14.23
C SER A 241 10.25 -3.13 -14.06
N PRO A 242 9.83 -4.41 -14.18
CA PRO A 242 10.75 -5.55 -14.08
C PRO A 242 11.94 -5.48 -15.05
N ASN A 243 11.74 -4.98 -16.27
CA ASN A 243 12.82 -4.82 -17.25
C ASN A 243 13.82 -3.73 -16.81
N GLU A 244 13.31 -2.61 -16.29
CA GLU A 244 14.17 -1.54 -15.78
C GLU A 244 15.01 -2.00 -14.59
N ILE A 245 14.42 -2.80 -13.68
CA ILE A 245 15.17 -3.41 -12.56
C ILE A 245 16.34 -4.22 -13.09
N GLN A 246 16.14 -5.06 -14.12
CA GLN A 246 17.21 -5.87 -14.71
C GLN A 246 18.30 -5.03 -15.39
N GLU A 247 17.91 -3.99 -16.13
CA GLU A 247 18.84 -3.08 -16.80
C GLU A 247 19.69 -2.29 -15.79
N ILE A 248 19.04 -1.77 -14.74
CA ILE A 248 19.72 -1.01 -13.69
C ILE A 248 20.62 -1.95 -12.88
N TRP A 249 20.17 -3.15 -12.53
CA TRP A 249 20.98 -4.14 -11.82
C TRP A 249 22.25 -4.50 -12.60
N SER A 250 22.12 -4.78 -13.90
CA SER A 250 23.26 -5.08 -14.78
C SER A 250 24.29 -3.94 -14.85
N SER A 251 23.83 -2.70 -14.68
CA SER A 251 24.69 -1.51 -14.61
C SER A 251 25.30 -1.34 -13.22
N PHE A 252 24.51 -1.57 -12.17
CA PHE A 252 24.90 -1.51 -10.78
C PHE A 252 26.03 -2.50 -10.47
N GLU A 253 25.96 -3.74 -10.96
CA GLU A 253 27.02 -4.75 -10.78
C GLU A 253 28.39 -4.28 -11.27
N LYS A 254 28.43 -3.45 -12.31
CA LYS A 254 29.67 -2.94 -12.91
C LYS A 254 30.18 -1.67 -12.23
N CYS A 255 29.26 -0.82 -11.80
CA CYS A 255 29.56 0.57 -11.47
C CYS A 255 29.29 0.94 -10.02
N GLN A 256 28.66 0.03 -9.26
CA GLN A 256 28.30 0.20 -7.85
C GLN A 256 27.47 1.49 -7.62
N ASN A 257 26.63 1.84 -8.61
CA ASN A 257 25.82 3.05 -8.60
C ASN A 257 24.45 2.78 -9.24
N LEU A 258 23.36 3.10 -8.53
CA LEU A 258 21.99 2.84 -8.97
C LEU A 258 21.52 3.76 -10.12
N CYS A 259 22.20 4.89 -10.33
CA CYS A 259 21.71 5.94 -11.22
C CYS A 259 22.44 5.97 -12.55
N SER A 260 23.76 5.80 -12.54
CA SER A 260 24.57 5.76 -13.76
C SER A 260 25.99 5.27 -13.48
N CYS A 261 26.54 4.50 -14.42
CA CYS A 261 27.97 4.39 -14.61
C CYS A 261 28.50 5.75 -15.11
N LYS A 262 29.24 6.49 -14.28
CA LYS A 262 29.97 7.67 -14.77
C LYS A 262 31.19 7.24 -15.57
#